data_AF-A0A350QTU4-F1
#
_entry.id   AF-A0A350QTU4-F1
#
_cell.length_a   1.000
_cell.length_b   1.000
_cell.length_c   1.000
_cell.angle_alpha   90.00
_cell.angle_beta   90.00
_cell.angle_gamma   90.00
#
_symmetry.space_group_name_H-M   'P 1'
#
loop_
_entity.id
_entity.type
_entity.pdbx_description
1 polymer ?
#
loop_
_entity_poly.entity_id
_entity_poly.type
_entity_poly.pdbx_seq_one_letter_code
_entity_poly.pdbx_strand_id
1 'polypeptide(L)'
;MVSRRIPKVEDIPIPSFKGTHEQRLRKACVWISVHCPGRQLTLEQIGEIMGVTRERVRQIEARALRKLRHPTRMNFLGELRT
;
A
#
# COMPACT_ATOMS: atom_id res chain seq x y z
N MET A 1 -25.84 13.78 26.59
CA MET A 1 -24.63 14.18 25.83
C MET A 1 -24.12 12.96 25.07
N VAL A 2 -24.44 12.84 23.78
CA VAL A 2 -23.97 11.69 22.98
C VAL A 2 -22.52 11.99 22.61
N SER A 3 -21.59 11.36 23.33
CA SER A 3 -20.16 11.45 23.05
C SER A 3 -19.93 10.95 21.62
N ARG A 4 -19.66 11.86 20.68
CA ARG A 4 -19.34 11.49 19.30
C ARG A 4 -17.99 10.79 19.33
N ARG A 5 -18.02 9.46 19.38
CA ARG A 5 -16.82 8.62 19.29
C ARG A 5 -16.23 8.87 17.89
N ILE A 6 -15.18 9.69 17.81
CA ILE A 6 -14.47 9.93 16.55
C ILE A 6 -13.91 8.56 16.11
N PRO A 7 -14.30 8.04 14.94
CA PRO A 7 -13.83 6.73 14.48
C PRO A 7 -12.31 6.79 14.31
N LYS A 8 -11.61 5.71 14.70
CA LYS A 8 -10.15 5.68 14.50
C LYS A 8 -9.87 5.59 13.01
N VAL A 9 -8.70 6.09 12.59
CA VAL A 9 -8.28 6.06 11.17
C VAL A 9 -8.32 4.66 10.58
N GLU A 10 -8.19 3.62 11.42
CA GLU A 10 -8.21 2.19 11.08
C GLU A 10 -9.61 1.67 10.73
N ASP A 11 -10.65 2.27 11.30
CA ASP A 11 -12.06 1.85 11.18
C ASP A 11 -12.70 2.27 9.84
N ILE A 12 -12.03 3.14 9.07
CA ILE A 12 -12.55 3.62 7.79
C ILE A 12 -12.34 2.50 6.76
N PRO A 13 -13.42 1.91 6.20
CA PRO A 13 -13.29 0.84 5.22
C PRO A 13 -12.77 1.40 3.90
N ILE A 14 -11.79 0.73 3.31
CA ILE A 14 -11.25 1.12 2.02
C ILE A 14 -12.29 0.76 0.94
N PRO A 15 -12.71 1.71 0.09
CA PRO A 15 -13.72 1.43 -0.91
C PRO A 15 -13.20 0.44 -1.97
N SER A 16 -14.12 -0.37 -2.51
CA SER A 16 -13.80 -1.27 -3.62
C SER A 16 -13.62 -0.48 -4.91
N PHE A 17 -12.42 -0.50 -5.48
CA PHE A 17 -12.11 0.18 -6.74
C PHE A 17 -12.36 -0.76 -7.93
N LYS A 18 -12.90 -0.24 -9.05
CA LYS A 18 -13.00 -0.99 -10.31
C LYS A 18 -11.80 -0.74 -11.23
N GLY A 19 -11.44 -1.77 -12.00
CA GLY A 19 -10.37 -1.74 -13.03
C GLY A 19 -9.35 -2.87 -12.91
N THR A 20 -8.20 -2.71 -13.57
CA THR A 20 -7.05 -3.63 -13.45
C THR A 20 -6.48 -3.61 -12.02
N HIS A 21 -5.72 -4.63 -11.64
CA HIS A 21 -5.09 -4.70 -10.31
C HIS A 21 -4.21 -3.48 -10.01
N GLU A 22 -3.46 -2.98 -11.01
CA GLU A 22 -2.65 -1.76 -10.89
C GLU A 22 -3.50 -0.49 -10.76
N GLN A 23 -4.57 -0.37 -11.55
CA GLN A 23 -5.48 0.77 -11.46
C GLN A 23 -6.14 0.84 -10.09
N ARG A 24 -6.54 -0.31 -9.54
CA ARG A 24 -7.12 -0.41 -8.20
C ARG A 24 -6.14 0.04 -7.13
N LEU A 25 -4.89 -0.44 -7.19
CA LEU A 25 -3.85 -0.04 -6.24
C LEU A 25 -3.51 1.46 -6.34
N ARG A 26 -3.39 2.01 -7.56
CA ARG A 26 -3.16 3.44 -7.76
C ARG A 26 -4.29 4.29 -7.18
N LYS A 27 -5.55 3.94 -7.47
CA LYS A 27 -6.72 4.65 -6.93
C LYS A 27 -6.77 4.57 -5.41
N ALA A 28 -6.48 3.41 -4.83
CA ALA A 28 -6.40 3.24 -3.38
C ALA A 28 -5.33 4.15 -2.76
N CYS A 29 -4.13 4.20 -3.34
CA CYS A 29 -3.04 5.04 -2.83
C CYS A 29 -3.42 6.53 -2.82
N VAL A 30 -4.00 7.02 -3.93
CA VAL A 30 -4.50 8.41 -4.03
C VAL A 30 -5.59 8.68 -2.99
N TRP A 31 -6.54 7.76 -2.85
CA TRP A 31 -7.63 7.90 -1.89
C TRP A 31 -7.11 7.97 -0.45
N ILE A 32 -6.16 7.09 -0.08
CA ILE A 32 -5.54 7.06 1.25
C ILE A 32 -4.78 8.36 1.52
N SER A 33 -4.03 8.87 0.54
CA SER A 33 -3.30 10.14 0.70
C SER A 33 -4.22 11.31 1.03
N VAL A 34 -5.46 11.30 0.53
CA VAL A 34 -6.43 12.40 0.73
C VAL A 34 -7.25 12.20 2.00
N HIS A 35 -7.65 10.97 2.32
CA HIS A 35 -8.62 10.69 3.39
C HIS A 35 -7.99 10.13 4.67
N CYS A 36 -6.81 9.51 4.57
CA CYS A 36 -6.14 8.80 5.67
C CYS A 36 -4.60 8.94 5.56
N PRO A 37 -4.03 10.16 5.56
CA PRO A 37 -2.60 10.36 5.38
C PRO A 37 -1.80 9.61 6.46
N GLY A 38 -0.77 8.87 6.04
CA GLY A 38 0.08 8.08 6.94
C GLY A 38 -0.49 6.73 7.37
N ARG A 39 -1.69 6.34 6.90
CA ARG A 39 -2.25 5.01 7.17
C ARG A 39 -1.40 3.93 6.49
N GLN A 40 -0.89 3.01 7.30
CA GLN A 40 -0.23 1.80 6.81
C GLN A 40 -1.30 0.77 6.40
N LEU A 41 -1.02 0.04 5.32
CA LEU A 41 -1.87 -1.03 4.85
C LEU A 41 -1.26 -2.38 5.19
N THR A 42 -2.10 -3.32 5.63
CA THR A 42 -1.69 -4.72 5.78
C THR A 42 -1.66 -5.42 4.43
N LEU A 43 -0.89 -6.52 4.32
CA LEU A 43 -0.85 -7.35 3.11
C LEU A 43 -2.24 -7.90 2.72
N GLU A 44 -3.12 -8.10 3.70
CA GLU A 44 -4.51 -8.54 3.48
C GLU A 44 -5.33 -7.44 2.80
N GLN A 45 -5.28 -6.20 3.32
CA GLN A 45 -5.96 -5.05 2.72
C GLN A 45 -5.45 -4.78 1.30
N ILE A 46 -4.14 -4.90 1.07
CA ILE A 46 -3.55 -4.76 -0.27
C ILE A 46 -4.06 -5.88 -1.20
N GLY A 47 -4.16 -7.10 -0.67
CA GLY A 47 -4.72 -8.25 -1.37
C GLY A 47 -6.17 -7.99 -1.82
N GLU A 48 -7.01 -7.50 -0.91
CA GLU A 48 -8.41 -7.15 -1.22
C GLU A 48 -8.53 -6.06 -2.29
N ILE A 49 -7.74 -4.98 -2.19
CA ILE A 49 -7.70 -3.89 -3.19
C ILE A 49 -7.34 -4.43 -4.57
N MET A 50 -6.31 -5.28 -4.64
CA MET A 50 -5.83 -5.86 -5.89
C MET A 50 -6.67 -7.04 -6.39
N GLY A 51 -7.54 -7.61 -5.54
CA GLY A 51 -8.26 -8.86 -5.79
C GLY A 51 -7.35 -10.07 -5.91
N VAL A 52 -6.30 -10.14 -5.09
CA VAL A 52 -5.34 -11.25 -5.03
C VAL A 52 -5.22 -11.78 -3.60
N THR A 53 -4.68 -12.99 -3.46
CA THR A 53 -4.46 -13.55 -2.12
C THR A 53 -3.33 -12.84 -1.39
N ARG A 54 -3.38 -12.84 -0.05
CA ARG A 54 -2.31 -12.34 0.83
C ARG A 54 -0.93 -12.88 0.44
N GLU A 55 -0.83 -14.18 0.15
CA GLU A 55 0.43 -14.82 -0.20
C GLU A 55 0.99 -14.31 -1.53
N ARG A 56 0.12 -13.95 -2.48
CA ARG A 56 0.57 -13.34 -3.74
C ARG A 56 1.22 -11.97 -3.49
N VAL A 57 0.67 -11.17 -2.59
CA VAL A 57 1.25 -9.86 -2.21
C VAL A 57 2.62 -10.07 -1.54
N ARG A 58 2.73 -11.03 -0.62
CA ARG A 58 3.99 -11.40 0.03
C ARG A 58 5.09 -11.81 -0.96
N GLN A 59 4.75 -12.59 -1.99
CA GLN A 59 5.70 -12.96 -3.05
C GLN A 59 6.21 -11.75 -3.82
N ILE A 60 5.31 -10.80 -4.15
CA ILE A 60 5.68 -9.57 -4.86
C ILE A 60 6.61 -8.73 -3.99
N GLU A 61 6.31 -8.57 -2.70
CA GLU A 61 7.15 -7.88 -1.74
C GLU A 61 8.54 -8.50 -1.65
N ALA A 62 8.64 -9.82 -1.44
CA ALA A 62 9.92 -10.52 -1.37
C ALA A 62 10.75 -10.34 -2.65
N ARG A 63 10.09 -10.40 -3.83
CA ARG A 63 10.74 -10.18 -5.12
C ARG A 63 11.22 -8.73 -5.28
N ALA A 64 10.43 -7.76 -4.83
CA ALA A 64 10.78 -6.34 -4.87
C ALA A 64 11.96 -6.02 -3.95
N LEU A 65 11.92 -6.49 -2.70
CA LEU A 65 13.02 -6.34 -1.74
C LEU A 65 14.32 -6.96 -2.27
N ARG A 66 14.25 -8.15 -2.86
CA ARG A 66 15.42 -8.79 -3.48
C ARG A 66 16.00 -7.96 -4.63
N LYS A 67 15.14 -7.34 -5.45
CA LYS A 67 15.57 -6.45 -6.54
C LYS A 67 16.18 -5.15 -6.02
N LEU A 68 15.67 -4.59 -4.94
CA LEU A 68 16.18 -3.35 -4.33
C LEU A 68 17.52 -3.56 -3.62
N ARG A 69 17.72 -4.72 -2.99
CA ARG A 69 18.98 -5.08 -2.30
C ARG A 69 20.14 -5.44 -3.24
N HIS A 70 19.93 -5.43 -4.55
CA HIS A 70 20.99 -5.76 -5.51
C HIS A 70 22.04 -4.65 -5.54
N PRO A 71 23.34 -4.95 -5.34
CA PRO A 71 24.39 -3.94 -5.14
C PRO A 71 24.50 -2.94 -6.29
N THR A 72 24.36 -3.40 -7.54
CA THR A 72 24.36 -2.53 -8.73
C THR A 72 23.25 -1.47 -8.73
N ARG A 73 22.09 -1.76 -8.11
CA ARG A 73 20.98 -0.79 -7.99
C ARG A 73 21.08 0.08 -6.74
N MET A 74 21.76 -0.42 -5.71
CA MET A 74 21.99 0.30 -4.46
C MET A 74 23.02 1.43 -4.65
N ASN A 75 24.05 1.23 -5.48
CA ASN A 75 25.01 2.29 -5.83
C ASN A 75 24.35 3.47 -6.56
N PHE A 76 23.44 3.19 -7.50
CA PHE A 76 22.69 4.23 -8.23
C PHE A 76 21.81 5.10 -7.31
N LEU A 77 21.24 4.51 -6.26
CA LEU A 77 20.47 5.24 -5.24
C LEU A 77 21.37 5.97 -4.23
N GLY A 78 22.60 5.49 -4.01
CA GLY A 78 23.60 6.13 -3.16
C GLY A 78 24.19 7.39 -3.79
N GLU A 79 24.42 7.39 -5.11
CA GLU A 79 24.98 8.53 -5.84
C GLU A 79 24.04 9.75 -5.84
N LEU A 80 22.72 9.56 -5.84
CA LEU A 80 21.73 10.66 -5.73
C LEU A 80 21.69 11.34 -4.34
N ARG A 81 22.51 10.90 -3.38
CA ARG A 81 22.64 11.51 -2.04
C ARG A 81 23.92 12.34 -1.87
N THR A 82 24.76 12.43 -2.90
CA THR A 82 25.98 13.27 -2.97
C THR A 82 25.76 14.43 -3.91
#